data_AF-A0A3R6S640-F1
#
_entry.id   AF-A0A3R6S640-F1
#
_cell.length_a   1.000
_cell.length_b   1.000
_cell.length_c   1.000
_cell.angle_alpha   90.00
_cell.angle_beta   90.00
_cell.angle_gamma   90.00
#
_symmetry.space_group_name_H-M   'P 1'
#
loop_
_entity.id
_entity.type
_entity.pdbx_description
1 polymer ?
#
loop_
_entity_poly.entity_id
_entity_poly.type
_entity_poly.pdbx_seq_one_letter_code
_entity_poly.pdbx_strand_id
1 'polypeptide(L)'
;MKNLFTKSINILLAAFLIACNTQNDKKLEQALDNAKENRQELEKVLSHYEKDSAKLAAARFLIENMPYHFTQEQYYTSSGKEQYRPEIINFDGFQSIKSHCDSLTRRGYKIKTHNKYDISTLDSRFLIDNIELAFTVRQKPWAKNVSFNDFCKYILPYRAQCEEVSHLRKEIMERFVPILDSAKVKTPLEACIVLNEHLKGIMKYGHTGLPFYPTIDETYHSGISQCEGLCNLGTFIMRACGIPVTVEQTTWTKMDLGHSWCVVLDNGKFYSFGPGEDQPDTHARSFSEVRHRRPAKVYRSRFDPDFSIMDRKDDGYVTTLKSPLIYDVTNEYLDKTASIKVSVDKNNRKKGKSNQVYLCTYNHYEWCPIAIGHRKDTVCYFENVVGDNIFIVADSPDGSKLRNITTPFYTDKDGNIRKFIPLKEHKQTFTLNKRKKKPDQVHTLYFWDTEKDRFTPLEYVSSTDTTQTYDQIPANALLWFTIPERIVNQRIFFIENDSIKNY
;
A
#
# COMPACT_ATOMS: atom_id res chain seq x y z
N MET A 1 -36.02 -43.39 -7.83
CA MET A 1 -34.76 -42.79 -7.29
C MET A 1 -34.24 -41.60 -8.11
N LYS A 2 -34.16 -41.64 -9.45
CA LYS A 2 -33.71 -40.48 -10.27
C LYS A 2 -34.53 -39.18 -10.08
N ASN A 3 -35.86 -39.26 -9.94
CA ASN A 3 -36.74 -38.09 -9.74
C ASN A 3 -36.68 -37.44 -8.35
N LEU A 4 -36.25 -38.15 -7.30
CA LEU A 4 -36.01 -37.54 -5.99
C LEU A 4 -34.66 -36.81 -5.96
N PHE A 5 -33.64 -37.37 -6.62
CA PHE A 5 -32.31 -36.78 -6.70
C PHE A 5 -32.29 -35.44 -7.45
N THR A 6 -33.00 -35.34 -8.59
CA THR A 6 -33.15 -34.07 -9.33
C THR A 6 -33.99 -33.03 -8.60
N LYS A 7 -35.03 -33.44 -7.86
CA LYS A 7 -35.81 -32.51 -7.00
C LYS A 7 -34.97 -31.99 -5.84
N SER A 8 -34.17 -32.84 -5.19
CA SER A 8 -33.26 -32.42 -4.12
C SER A 8 -32.18 -31.46 -4.62
N ILE A 9 -31.60 -31.69 -5.81
CA ILE A 9 -30.63 -30.78 -6.44
C ILE A 9 -31.28 -29.43 -6.78
N ASN A 10 -32.50 -29.42 -7.34
CA ASN A 10 -33.21 -28.18 -7.67
C ASN A 10 -33.65 -27.39 -6.43
N ILE A 11 -34.01 -28.06 -5.33
CA ILE A 11 -34.34 -27.42 -4.05
C ILE A 11 -33.08 -26.84 -3.40
N LEU A 12 -31.94 -27.54 -3.47
CA LEU A 12 -30.64 -27.02 -3.01
C LEU A 12 -30.16 -25.83 -3.83
N LEU A 13 -30.33 -25.85 -5.16
CA LEU A 13 -30.04 -24.69 -6.03
C LEU A 13 -30.96 -23.50 -5.73
N ALA A 14 -32.26 -23.74 -5.54
CA ALA A 14 -33.21 -22.68 -5.19
C ALA A 14 -32.93 -22.09 -3.80
N ALA A 15 -32.58 -22.92 -2.81
CA ALA A 15 -32.18 -22.47 -1.49
C ALA A 15 -30.87 -21.66 -1.51
N PHE A 16 -29.90 -22.04 -2.35
CA PHE A 16 -28.68 -21.27 -2.57
C PHE A 16 -28.97 -19.92 -3.26
N LEU A 17 -29.85 -19.90 -4.27
CA LEU A 17 -30.24 -18.67 -4.98
C LEU A 17 -30.99 -17.70 -4.06
N ILE A 18 -31.90 -18.19 -3.21
CA ILE A 18 -32.65 -17.37 -2.26
C ILE A 18 -31.72 -16.85 -1.14
N ALA A 19 -30.83 -17.70 -0.60
CA ALA A 19 -29.88 -17.29 0.43
C ALA A 19 -28.89 -16.23 -0.09
N CYS A 20 -28.37 -16.38 -1.31
CA CYS A 20 -27.53 -15.37 -1.95
C CYS A 20 -28.25 -14.04 -2.18
N ASN A 21 -29.54 -14.07 -2.57
CA ASN A 21 -30.32 -12.85 -2.78
C ASN A 21 -30.54 -12.09 -1.45
N THR A 22 -30.91 -12.79 -0.38
CA THR A 22 -31.14 -12.17 0.94
C THR A 22 -29.89 -11.56 1.57
N GLN A 23 -28.70 -12.13 1.31
CA GLN A 23 -27.45 -11.58 1.85
C GLN A 23 -27.00 -10.32 1.09
N ASN A 24 -27.17 -10.30 -0.24
CA ASN A 24 -26.86 -9.12 -1.04
C ASN A 24 -27.82 -7.98 -0.75
N ASP A 25 -29.11 -8.27 -0.55
CA ASP A 25 -30.10 -7.26 -0.16
C ASP A 25 -29.80 -6.67 1.22
N LYS A 26 -29.28 -7.46 2.17
CA LYS A 26 -28.81 -6.95 3.47
C LYS A 26 -27.62 -6.01 3.35
N LYS A 27 -26.63 -6.33 2.51
CA LYS A 27 -25.45 -5.46 2.31
C LYS A 27 -25.85 -4.13 1.71
N LEU A 28 -26.74 -4.15 0.72
CA LEU A 28 -27.24 -2.94 0.09
C LEU A 28 -28.00 -2.07 1.09
N GLU A 29 -28.94 -2.66 1.85
CA GLU A 29 -29.70 -1.90 2.84
C GLU A 29 -28.80 -1.29 3.92
N GLN A 30 -27.78 -2.03 4.40
CA GLN A 30 -26.79 -1.48 5.33
C GLN A 30 -26.01 -0.29 4.75
N ALA A 31 -25.65 -0.35 3.48
CA ALA A 31 -25.02 0.79 2.82
C ALA A 31 -25.96 1.99 2.72
N LEU A 32 -27.23 1.77 2.36
CA LEU A 32 -28.25 2.82 2.30
C LEU A 32 -28.52 3.45 3.67
N ASP A 33 -28.54 2.65 4.75
CA ASP A 33 -28.65 3.16 6.12
C ASP A 33 -27.43 4.02 6.50
N ASN A 34 -26.22 3.59 6.12
CA ASN A 34 -25.00 4.35 6.35
C ASN A 34 -24.96 5.69 5.58
N ALA A 35 -25.71 5.81 4.48
CA ALA A 35 -25.80 7.02 3.68
C ALA A 35 -26.54 8.16 4.39
N LYS A 36 -27.40 7.85 5.37
CA LYS A 36 -28.23 8.81 6.10
C LYS A 36 -29.03 9.70 5.13
N GLU A 37 -28.83 11.01 5.18
CA GLU A 37 -29.50 11.99 4.31
C GLU A 37 -29.20 11.75 2.81
N ASN A 38 -28.03 11.17 2.48
CA ASN A 38 -27.63 10.87 1.11
C ASN A 38 -28.31 9.61 0.53
N ARG A 39 -29.10 8.87 1.33
CA ARG A 39 -29.81 7.66 0.89
C ARG A 39 -30.63 7.90 -0.38
N GLN A 40 -31.30 9.05 -0.47
CA GLN A 40 -32.15 9.40 -1.62
C GLN A 40 -31.36 9.50 -2.92
N GLU A 41 -30.10 9.97 -2.89
CA GLU A 41 -29.24 10.00 -4.08
C GLU A 41 -28.91 8.57 -4.52
N LEU A 42 -28.59 7.67 -3.59
CA LEU A 42 -28.24 6.29 -3.91
C LEU A 42 -29.44 5.50 -4.45
N GLU A 43 -30.64 5.71 -3.88
CA GLU A 43 -31.88 5.12 -4.38
C GLU A 43 -32.22 5.60 -5.79
N LYS A 44 -31.97 6.88 -6.12
CA LYS A 44 -32.13 7.39 -7.50
C LYS A 44 -31.25 6.65 -8.50
N VAL A 45 -30.01 6.29 -8.13
CA VAL A 45 -29.12 5.48 -9.00
C VAL A 45 -29.72 4.10 -9.27
N LEU A 46 -30.21 3.43 -8.22
CA LEU A 46 -30.83 2.12 -8.34
C LEU A 46 -32.07 2.18 -9.24
N SER A 47 -32.95 3.15 -9.01
CA SER A 47 -34.17 3.34 -9.81
C SER A 47 -33.88 3.68 -11.27
N HIS A 48 -32.83 4.47 -11.53
CA HIS A 48 -32.39 4.78 -12.89
C HIS A 48 -32.06 3.53 -13.71
N TYR A 49 -31.53 2.48 -13.06
CA TYR A 49 -31.11 1.23 -13.69
C TYR A 49 -32.07 0.05 -13.51
N GLU A 50 -33.28 0.24 -12.98
CA GLU A 50 -34.26 -0.84 -12.74
C GLU A 50 -34.50 -1.75 -13.96
N LYS A 51 -34.38 -1.20 -15.17
CA LYS A 51 -34.60 -1.91 -16.44
C LYS A 51 -33.32 -2.45 -17.11
N ASP A 52 -32.14 -2.15 -16.57
CA ASP A 52 -30.84 -2.62 -17.06
C ASP A 52 -30.15 -3.46 -15.97
N SER A 53 -30.35 -4.78 -16.02
CA SER A 53 -29.83 -5.70 -14.99
C SER A 53 -28.32 -5.63 -14.79
N ALA A 54 -27.54 -5.36 -15.84
CA ALA A 54 -26.09 -5.31 -15.75
C ALA A 54 -25.63 -4.01 -15.08
N LYS A 55 -26.21 -2.87 -15.48
CA LYS A 55 -25.91 -1.58 -14.85
C LYS A 55 -26.45 -1.49 -13.43
N LEU A 56 -27.60 -2.09 -13.15
CA LEU A 56 -28.13 -2.20 -11.79
C LEU A 56 -27.19 -3.00 -10.89
N ALA A 57 -26.66 -4.13 -11.38
CA ALA A 57 -25.67 -4.90 -10.63
C ALA A 57 -24.37 -4.12 -10.39
N ALA A 58 -23.93 -3.30 -11.35
CA ALA A 58 -22.77 -2.41 -11.19
C ALA A 58 -23.03 -1.28 -10.18
N ALA A 59 -24.21 -0.66 -10.22
CA ALA A 59 -24.64 0.34 -9.25
C ALA A 59 -24.68 -0.23 -7.83
N ARG A 60 -25.28 -1.41 -7.67
CA ARG A 60 -25.29 -2.14 -6.39
C ARG A 60 -23.89 -2.43 -5.90
N PHE A 61 -23.00 -2.92 -6.77
CA PHE A 61 -21.60 -3.16 -6.40
C PHE A 61 -20.91 -1.88 -5.89
N LEU A 62 -21.12 -0.73 -6.51
CA LEU A 62 -20.55 0.52 -6.01
C LEU A 62 -21.13 0.87 -4.64
N ILE A 63 -22.46 0.96 -4.53
CA ILE A 63 -23.16 1.40 -3.32
C ILE A 63 -22.86 0.48 -2.13
N GLU A 64 -22.91 -0.83 -2.31
CA GLU A 64 -22.63 -1.82 -1.25
C GLU A 64 -21.22 -1.69 -0.66
N ASN A 65 -20.27 -1.14 -1.42
CA ASN A 65 -18.86 -1.03 -1.03
C ASN A 65 -18.43 0.40 -0.64
N MET A 66 -19.19 1.44 -1.02
CA MET A 66 -18.96 2.85 -0.66
C MET A 66 -18.77 3.15 0.84
N PRO A 67 -19.36 2.41 1.81
CA PRO A 67 -19.15 2.72 3.24
C PRO A 67 -17.70 2.64 3.71
N TYR A 68 -16.83 1.97 2.96
CA TYR A 68 -15.42 1.78 3.31
C TYR A 68 -14.48 2.77 2.61
N HIS A 69 -15.02 3.63 1.75
CA HIS A 69 -14.26 4.56 0.91
C HIS A 69 -14.51 6.00 1.33
N PHE A 70 -13.43 6.79 1.39
CA PHE A 70 -13.48 8.21 1.72
C PHE A 70 -12.37 8.99 1.00
N THR A 71 -12.65 10.26 0.73
CA THR A 71 -11.60 11.23 0.38
C THR A 71 -10.89 11.65 1.66
N GLN A 72 -9.57 11.58 1.68
CA GLN A 72 -8.74 12.18 2.73
C GLN A 72 -8.39 13.62 2.35
N GLU A 73 -9.26 14.56 2.72
CA GLU A 73 -9.08 15.97 2.43
C GLU A 73 -8.00 16.57 3.34
N GLN A 74 -7.06 17.30 2.73
CA GLN A 74 -5.99 17.99 3.45
C GLN A 74 -5.93 19.47 3.04
N TYR A 75 -5.93 20.35 4.04
CA TYR A 75 -5.93 21.79 3.86
C TYR A 75 -5.27 22.48 5.05
N TYR A 76 -4.80 23.70 4.84
CA TYR A 76 -4.35 24.57 5.91
C TYR A 76 -5.55 25.18 6.64
N THR A 77 -5.43 25.33 7.96
CA THR A 77 -6.41 26.03 8.79
C THR A 77 -5.74 27.15 9.57
N SER A 78 -6.30 28.36 9.50
CA SER A 78 -5.84 29.52 10.29
C SER A 78 -6.30 29.42 11.75
N SER A 79 -5.76 30.28 12.63
CA SER A 79 -6.25 30.40 14.01
C SER A 79 -7.74 30.82 14.06
N GLY A 80 -8.21 31.56 13.05
CA GLY A 80 -9.60 31.96 12.86
C GLY A 80 -10.51 30.89 12.24
N LYS A 81 -10.01 29.66 12.05
CA LYS A 81 -10.71 28.51 11.41
C LYS A 81 -11.00 28.66 9.92
N GLU A 82 -10.37 29.61 9.22
CA GLU A 82 -10.43 29.68 7.76
C GLU A 82 -9.67 28.50 7.15
N GLN A 83 -10.29 27.82 6.19
CA GLN A 83 -9.71 26.69 5.47
C GLN A 83 -9.13 27.16 4.15
N TYR A 84 -7.94 26.68 3.80
CA TYR A 84 -7.26 27.07 2.58
C TYR A 84 -6.41 25.91 2.02
N ARG A 85 -6.57 25.61 0.73
CA ARG A 85 -5.72 24.67 -0.01
C ARG A 85 -5.11 25.41 -1.21
N PRO A 86 -3.78 25.52 -1.30
CA PRO A 86 -3.12 26.00 -2.51
C PRO A 86 -3.41 25.11 -3.72
N GLU A 87 -3.81 25.70 -4.82
CA GLU A 87 -3.99 25.01 -6.10
C GLU A 87 -2.69 25.09 -6.92
N ILE A 88 -2.17 23.94 -7.35
CA ILE A 88 -0.85 23.83 -8.04
C ILE A 88 -0.77 24.71 -9.28
N ILE A 89 -1.88 24.83 -10.03
CA ILE A 89 -1.96 25.59 -11.29
C ILE A 89 -1.67 27.09 -11.12
N ASN A 90 -1.77 27.61 -9.89
CA ASN A 90 -1.55 29.03 -9.60
C ASN A 90 -0.08 29.36 -9.29
N PHE A 91 0.84 28.41 -9.44
CA PHE A 91 2.25 28.58 -9.09
C PHE A 91 3.19 28.11 -10.20
N ASP A 92 4.28 28.86 -10.38
CA ASP A 92 5.35 28.52 -11.32
C ASP A 92 6.34 27.52 -10.69
N GLY A 93 5.92 26.26 -10.66
CA GLY A 93 6.76 25.14 -10.26
C GLY A 93 7.02 24.99 -8.75
N PHE A 94 7.85 23.99 -8.44
CA PHE A 94 8.08 23.48 -7.07
C PHE A 94 8.45 24.58 -6.06
N GLN A 95 9.42 25.44 -6.41
CA GLN A 95 9.97 26.40 -5.47
C GLN A 95 8.94 27.47 -5.08
N SER A 96 8.07 27.86 -6.00
CA SER A 96 7.02 28.85 -5.76
C SER A 96 5.96 28.28 -4.79
N ILE A 97 5.48 27.07 -5.05
CA ILE A 97 4.51 26.35 -4.19
C ILE A 97 5.10 26.15 -2.80
N LYS A 98 6.33 25.65 -2.72
CA LYS A 98 7.01 25.38 -1.45
C LYS A 98 7.16 26.66 -0.63
N SER A 99 7.61 27.75 -1.24
CA SER A 99 7.81 29.03 -0.55
C SER A 99 6.48 29.60 -0.01
N HIS A 100 5.38 29.42 -0.74
CA HIS A 100 4.04 29.77 -0.29
C HIS A 100 3.60 28.91 0.91
N CYS A 101 3.75 27.60 0.84
CA CYS A 101 3.43 26.68 1.93
C CYS A 101 4.26 26.95 3.20
N ASP A 102 5.55 27.26 3.03
CA ASP A 102 6.45 27.67 4.12
C ASP A 102 5.99 29.02 4.74
N SER A 103 5.46 29.94 3.92
CA SER A 103 4.88 31.20 4.40
C SER A 103 3.63 30.97 5.26
N LEU A 104 2.72 30.09 4.83
CA LEU A 104 1.52 29.72 5.62
C LEU A 104 1.92 29.13 6.97
N THR A 105 2.88 28.21 6.97
CA THR A 105 3.38 27.56 8.18
C THR A 105 4.00 28.59 9.13
N ARG A 106 4.82 29.53 8.62
CA ARG A 106 5.38 30.64 9.42
C ARG A 106 4.32 31.57 10.01
N ARG A 107 3.18 31.74 9.32
CA ARG A 107 2.01 32.50 9.82
C ARG A 107 1.16 31.71 10.83
N GLY A 108 1.55 30.49 11.18
CA GLY A 108 0.88 29.67 12.18
C GLY A 108 -0.29 28.83 11.64
N TYR A 109 -0.47 28.75 10.32
CA TYR A 109 -1.45 27.83 9.75
C TYR A 109 -1.03 26.39 10.03
N LYS A 110 -2.01 25.54 10.32
CA LYS A 110 -1.78 24.10 10.58
C LYS A 110 -2.48 23.29 9.52
N ILE A 111 -1.82 22.23 9.05
CA ILE A 111 -2.46 21.26 8.17
C ILE A 111 -3.47 20.47 8.99
N LYS A 112 -4.69 20.36 8.48
CA LYS A 112 -5.75 19.50 8.99
C LYS A 112 -6.07 18.44 7.96
N THR A 113 -6.53 17.31 8.47
CA THR A 113 -6.95 16.17 7.66
C THR A 113 -8.36 15.78 8.07
N HIS A 114 -9.23 15.62 7.09
CA HIS A 114 -10.62 15.27 7.28
C HIS A 114 -11.00 14.14 6.32
N ASN A 115 -11.74 13.14 6.82
CA ASN A 115 -12.22 12.04 6.00
C ASN A 115 -13.67 12.30 5.59
N LYS A 116 -13.90 12.40 4.28
CA LYS A 116 -15.22 12.60 3.69
C LYS A 116 -15.67 11.31 3.01
N TYR A 117 -16.61 10.60 3.64
CA TYR A 117 -17.05 9.27 3.20
C TYR A 117 -17.97 9.33 2.00
N ASP A 118 -17.70 8.47 1.00
CA ASP A 118 -18.39 8.47 -0.29
C ASP A 118 -19.88 8.20 -0.13
N ILE A 119 -20.23 7.24 0.74
CA ILE A 119 -21.62 6.84 1.01
C ILE A 119 -22.48 8.03 1.43
N SER A 120 -21.88 9.03 2.09
CA SER A 120 -22.57 10.20 2.60
C SER A 120 -22.48 11.43 1.69
N THR A 121 -21.68 11.41 0.62
CA THR A 121 -21.38 12.64 -0.14
C THR A 121 -21.44 12.53 -1.66
N LEU A 122 -21.35 11.34 -2.25
CA LEU A 122 -21.47 11.21 -3.72
C LEU A 122 -22.94 11.20 -4.13
N ASP A 123 -23.25 12.01 -5.13
CA ASP A 123 -24.61 12.16 -5.65
C ASP A 123 -24.92 11.18 -6.78
N SER A 124 -26.22 11.10 -7.12
CA SER A 124 -26.73 10.19 -8.15
C SER A 124 -26.16 10.48 -9.54
N ARG A 125 -25.96 11.77 -9.86
CA ARG A 125 -25.45 12.20 -11.16
C ARG A 125 -24.04 11.69 -11.39
N PHE A 126 -23.15 11.88 -10.42
CA PHE A 126 -21.78 11.40 -10.50
C PHE A 126 -21.73 9.88 -10.70
N LEU A 127 -22.51 9.12 -9.92
CA LEU A 127 -22.50 7.65 -9.98
C LEU A 127 -23.05 7.14 -11.32
N ILE A 128 -24.15 7.72 -11.82
CA ILE A 128 -24.72 7.40 -13.13
C ILE A 128 -23.72 7.71 -14.24
N ASP A 129 -23.14 8.91 -14.26
CA ASP A 129 -22.14 9.32 -15.26
C ASP A 129 -20.94 8.36 -15.24
N ASN A 130 -20.46 7.98 -14.06
CA ASN A 130 -19.36 7.02 -13.89
C ASN A 130 -19.70 5.63 -14.48
N ILE A 131 -20.90 5.12 -14.20
CA ILE A 131 -21.37 3.82 -14.69
C ILE A 131 -21.53 3.85 -16.22
N GLU A 132 -22.17 4.87 -16.79
CA GLU A 132 -22.34 5.00 -18.25
C GLU A 132 -21.00 5.02 -18.99
N LEU A 133 -20.05 5.81 -18.49
CA LEU A 133 -18.70 5.91 -19.07
C LEU A 133 -17.94 4.57 -18.96
N ALA A 134 -18.03 3.87 -17.83
CA ALA A 134 -17.43 2.56 -17.66
C ALA A 134 -18.02 1.51 -18.62
N PHE A 135 -19.35 1.50 -18.81
CA PHE A 135 -20.01 0.59 -19.76
C PHE A 135 -19.68 0.90 -21.22
N THR A 136 -19.40 2.16 -21.55
CA THR A 136 -18.95 2.56 -22.88
C THR A 136 -17.63 1.88 -23.24
N VAL A 137 -16.62 1.99 -22.36
CA VAL A 137 -15.31 1.36 -22.62
C VAL A 137 -15.31 -0.16 -22.46
N ARG A 138 -16.28 -0.72 -21.72
CA ARG A 138 -16.46 -2.18 -21.60
C ARG A 138 -16.66 -2.87 -22.96
N GLN A 139 -17.19 -2.16 -23.95
CA GLN A 139 -17.41 -2.71 -25.31
C GLN A 139 -16.14 -2.73 -26.18
N LYS A 140 -15.04 -2.14 -25.71
CA LYS A 140 -13.79 -2.04 -26.48
C LYS A 140 -13.15 -3.42 -26.70
N PRO A 141 -12.39 -3.61 -27.81
CA PRO A 141 -11.81 -4.90 -28.14
C PRO A 141 -10.97 -5.54 -27.03
N TRP A 142 -10.24 -4.74 -26.25
CA TRP A 142 -9.43 -5.17 -25.12
C TRP A 142 -10.22 -5.35 -23.80
N ALA A 143 -11.43 -4.83 -23.71
CA ALA A 143 -12.23 -4.87 -22.47
C ALA A 143 -13.39 -5.88 -22.53
N LYS A 144 -13.89 -6.20 -23.73
CA LYS A 144 -15.12 -6.99 -23.92
C LYS A 144 -15.09 -8.40 -23.32
N ASN A 145 -13.89 -8.97 -23.16
CA ASN A 145 -13.70 -10.32 -22.60
C ASN A 145 -13.42 -10.29 -21.09
N VAL A 146 -13.31 -9.11 -20.47
CA VAL A 146 -13.19 -8.96 -19.02
C VAL A 146 -14.50 -9.42 -18.39
N SER A 147 -14.41 -10.33 -17.41
CA SER A 147 -15.57 -10.85 -16.70
C SER A 147 -16.35 -9.71 -16.04
N PHE A 148 -17.66 -9.87 -15.84
CA PHE A 148 -18.44 -8.83 -15.17
C PHE A 148 -17.92 -8.52 -13.75
N ASN A 149 -17.49 -9.55 -13.01
CA ASN A 149 -16.88 -9.39 -11.69
C ASN A 149 -15.58 -8.56 -11.76
N ASP A 150 -14.70 -8.85 -12.71
CA ASP A 150 -13.43 -8.11 -12.85
C ASP A 150 -13.66 -6.70 -13.37
N PHE A 151 -14.67 -6.50 -14.22
CA PHE A 151 -15.12 -5.18 -14.62
C PHE A 151 -15.54 -4.34 -13.41
N CYS A 152 -16.39 -4.89 -12.54
CA CYS A 152 -16.82 -4.23 -11.30
C CYS A 152 -15.64 -3.89 -10.38
N LYS A 153 -14.63 -4.77 -10.28
CA LYS A 153 -13.49 -4.60 -9.36
C LYS A 153 -12.39 -3.69 -9.88
N TYR A 154 -12.12 -3.72 -11.19
CA TYR A 154 -10.88 -3.19 -11.75
C TYR A 154 -11.08 -2.16 -12.87
N ILE A 155 -12.31 -1.95 -13.37
CA ILE A 155 -12.61 -0.92 -14.39
C ILE A 155 -13.63 0.09 -13.84
N LEU A 156 -14.74 -0.40 -13.30
CA LEU A 156 -15.84 0.41 -12.80
C LEU A 156 -15.46 1.44 -11.72
N PRO A 157 -14.61 1.13 -10.71
CA PRO A 157 -14.44 2.01 -9.57
C PRO A 157 -13.75 3.32 -9.94
N TYR A 158 -14.30 4.42 -9.41
CA TYR A 158 -13.86 5.80 -9.67
C TYR A 158 -12.63 6.23 -8.84
N ARG A 159 -12.13 5.36 -7.96
CA ARG A 159 -10.93 5.58 -7.12
C ARG A 159 -10.16 4.31 -6.83
N ALA A 160 -8.93 4.46 -6.39
CA ALA A 160 -8.02 3.38 -6.02
C ALA A 160 -7.64 3.38 -4.54
N GLN A 161 -7.53 4.56 -3.91
CA GLN A 161 -7.10 4.75 -2.54
C GLN A 161 -8.04 5.74 -1.81
N CYS A 162 -7.50 6.79 -1.19
CA CYS A 162 -8.24 7.80 -0.44
C CYS A 162 -8.20 9.18 -1.14
N GLU A 163 -7.95 9.20 -2.44
CA GLU A 163 -7.89 10.43 -3.23
C GLU A 163 -9.25 11.10 -3.39
N GLU A 164 -9.23 12.39 -3.69
CA GLU A 164 -10.42 13.14 -4.08
C GLU A 164 -11.01 12.56 -5.36
N VAL A 165 -12.35 12.46 -5.39
CA VAL A 165 -13.07 11.97 -6.57
C VAL A 165 -12.92 12.96 -7.70
N SER A 166 -12.49 12.46 -8.86
CA SER A 166 -12.31 13.27 -10.07
C SER A 166 -13.47 13.10 -11.04
N HIS A 167 -13.86 14.20 -11.69
CA HIS A 167 -14.84 14.22 -12.78
C HIS A 167 -14.20 14.04 -14.17
N LEU A 168 -12.88 13.84 -14.25
CA LEU A 168 -12.11 13.81 -15.49
C LEU A 168 -12.32 12.54 -16.35
N ARG A 169 -13.15 11.57 -15.92
CA ARG A 169 -13.28 10.28 -16.61
C ARG A 169 -13.62 10.42 -18.08
N LYS A 170 -14.55 11.32 -18.42
CA LYS A 170 -14.96 11.59 -19.81
C LYS A 170 -13.83 12.23 -20.62
N GLU A 171 -13.19 13.26 -20.09
CA GLU A 171 -12.09 13.95 -20.76
C GLU A 171 -10.92 12.99 -21.04
N ILE A 172 -10.57 12.17 -20.06
CA ILE A 172 -9.52 11.15 -20.19
C ILE A 172 -9.90 10.12 -21.25
N MET A 173 -11.16 9.68 -21.31
CA MET A 173 -11.63 8.79 -22.36
C MET A 173 -11.43 9.42 -23.75
N GLU A 174 -11.88 10.66 -23.93
CA GLU A 174 -11.76 11.40 -25.20
C GLU A 174 -10.30 11.57 -25.62
N ARG A 175 -9.39 11.78 -24.65
CA ARG A 175 -7.96 11.96 -24.89
C ARG A 175 -7.22 10.66 -25.22
N PHE A 176 -7.45 9.58 -24.47
CA PHE A 176 -6.55 8.42 -24.47
C PHE A 176 -7.12 7.17 -25.17
N VAL A 177 -8.45 7.00 -25.25
CA VAL A 177 -9.05 5.87 -25.98
C VAL A 177 -8.66 5.83 -27.46
N PRO A 178 -8.59 6.97 -28.20
CA PRO A 178 -8.17 6.96 -29.61
C PRO A 178 -6.77 6.38 -29.84
N ILE A 179 -5.86 6.50 -28.87
CA ILE A 179 -4.50 5.93 -28.94
C ILE A 179 -4.58 4.40 -29.01
N LEU A 180 -5.42 3.81 -28.17
CA LEU A 180 -5.62 2.36 -28.11
C LEU A 180 -6.34 1.83 -29.36
N ASP A 181 -7.36 2.55 -29.82
CA ASP A 181 -8.07 2.21 -31.07
C ASP A 181 -7.11 2.22 -32.26
N SER A 182 -6.26 3.24 -32.35
CA SER A 182 -5.25 3.39 -33.41
C SER A 182 -4.20 2.27 -33.38
N ALA A 183 -3.77 1.87 -32.17
CA ALA A 183 -2.86 0.74 -31.97
C ALA A 183 -3.52 -0.63 -32.18
N LYS A 184 -4.86 -0.69 -32.32
CA LYS A 184 -5.65 -1.91 -32.58
C LYS A 184 -5.46 -3.01 -31.53
N VAL A 185 -5.15 -2.64 -30.29
CA VAL A 185 -4.92 -3.57 -29.18
C VAL A 185 -6.13 -4.49 -28.93
N LYS A 186 -5.87 -5.71 -28.47
CA LYS A 186 -6.89 -6.77 -28.30
C LYS A 186 -7.00 -7.29 -26.88
N THR A 187 -6.01 -7.05 -26.03
CA THR A 187 -6.00 -7.52 -24.65
C THR A 187 -5.78 -6.37 -23.66
N PRO A 188 -6.24 -6.51 -22.40
CA PRO A 188 -5.88 -5.61 -21.31
C PRO A 188 -4.38 -5.34 -21.20
N LEU A 189 -3.53 -6.37 -21.34
CA LEU A 189 -2.09 -6.23 -21.22
C LEU A 189 -1.49 -5.42 -22.37
N GLU A 190 -1.90 -5.67 -23.62
CA GLU A 190 -1.47 -4.88 -24.78
C GLU A 190 -1.89 -3.41 -24.63
N ALA A 191 -3.14 -3.17 -24.21
CA ALA A 191 -3.66 -1.83 -23.97
C ALA A 191 -2.86 -1.10 -22.89
N CYS A 192 -2.53 -1.80 -21.79
CA CYS A 192 -1.69 -1.27 -20.72
C CYS A 192 -0.30 -0.89 -21.23
N ILE A 193 0.37 -1.76 -21.98
CA ILE A 193 1.73 -1.50 -22.51
C ILE A 193 1.72 -0.25 -23.41
N VAL A 194 0.77 -0.18 -24.35
CA VAL A 194 0.66 0.95 -25.29
C VAL A 194 0.39 2.25 -24.56
N LEU A 195 -0.58 2.26 -23.65
CA LEU A 195 -0.93 3.49 -22.94
C LEU A 195 0.16 3.90 -21.95
N ASN A 196 0.77 2.95 -21.23
CA ASN A 196 1.85 3.25 -20.28
C ASN A 196 3.07 3.83 -20.99
N GLU A 197 3.37 3.39 -22.22
CA GLU A 197 4.43 4.00 -23.03
C GLU A 197 4.13 5.46 -23.36
N HIS A 198 2.87 5.78 -23.69
CA HIS A 198 2.45 7.17 -23.89
C HIS A 198 2.56 7.99 -22.60
N LEU A 199 2.20 7.40 -21.45
CA LEU A 199 2.24 8.06 -20.16
C LEU A 199 3.65 8.49 -19.73
N LYS A 200 4.71 7.78 -20.14
CA LYS A 200 6.11 8.18 -19.87
C LYS A 200 6.45 9.60 -20.35
N GLY A 201 5.78 10.07 -21.40
CA GLY A 201 5.99 11.41 -21.95
C GLY A 201 5.33 12.52 -21.13
N ILE A 202 4.34 12.19 -20.29
CA ILE A 202 3.48 13.18 -19.62
C ILE A 202 3.41 13.03 -18.10
N MET A 203 3.87 11.90 -17.55
CA MET A 203 3.94 11.62 -16.12
C MET A 203 5.40 11.53 -15.68
N LYS A 204 5.73 12.16 -14.56
CA LYS A 204 7.08 12.19 -13.99
C LYS A 204 7.03 12.06 -12.47
N TYR A 205 7.87 11.19 -11.93
CA TYR A 205 8.10 11.14 -10.50
C TYR A 205 8.77 12.42 -10.00
N GLY A 206 8.15 13.06 -9.03
CA GLY A 206 8.66 14.28 -8.43
C GLY A 206 7.77 14.79 -7.30
N HIS A 207 8.23 15.84 -6.63
CA HIS A 207 7.46 16.51 -5.59
C HIS A 207 6.93 17.82 -6.16
N THR A 208 5.64 18.11 -5.95
CA THR A 208 5.00 19.34 -6.47
C THR A 208 5.34 20.58 -5.63
N GLY A 209 5.71 20.36 -4.36
CA GLY A 209 5.99 21.41 -3.38
C GLY A 209 4.89 21.54 -2.34
N LEU A 210 3.75 20.88 -2.58
CA LEU A 210 2.69 20.73 -1.58
C LEU A 210 3.15 19.81 -0.45
N PRO A 211 2.83 20.12 0.82
CA PRO A 211 3.15 19.26 1.96
C PRO A 211 2.16 18.09 2.13
N PHE A 212 1.23 17.92 1.19
CA PHE A 212 0.21 16.87 1.15
C PHE A 212 0.08 16.36 -0.29
N TYR A 213 -0.56 15.20 -0.47
CA TYR A 213 -0.69 14.58 -1.78
C TYR A 213 -1.54 15.45 -2.74
N PRO A 214 -1.10 15.63 -3.99
CA PRO A 214 -1.89 16.29 -5.02
C PRO A 214 -3.10 15.42 -5.40
N THR A 215 -4.20 16.06 -5.81
CA THR A 215 -5.38 15.35 -6.33
C THR A 215 -5.09 14.70 -7.69
N ILE A 216 -6.01 13.86 -8.19
CA ILE A 216 -5.92 13.33 -9.56
C ILE A 216 -5.88 14.48 -10.55
N ASP A 217 -6.76 15.47 -10.40
CA ASP A 217 -6.83 16.65 -11.25
C ASP A 217 -5.52 17.44 -11.23
N GLU A 218 -4.98 17.74 -10.04
CA GLU A 218 -3.70 18.44 -9.89
C GLU A 218 -2.53 17.66 -10.54
N THR A 219 -2.52 16.33 -10.37
CA THR A 219 -1.48 15.46 -10.95
C THR A 219 -1.63 15.36 -12.48
N TYR A 220 -2.86 15.32 -12.99
CA TYR A 220 -3.14 15.25 -14.43
C TYR A 220 -2.71 16.53 -15.16
N HIS A 221 -2.91 17.70 -14.55
CA HIS A 221 -2.50 18.98 -15.12
C HIS A 221 -0.98 19.21 -15.02
N SER A 222 -0.37 18.88 -13.88
CA SER A 222 1.07 19.12 -13.66
C SER A 222 1.97 18.05 -14.27
N GLY A 223 1.47 16.82 -14.42
CA GLY A 223 2.25 15.65 -14.80
C GLY A 223 3.25 15.19 -13.73
N ILE A 224 3.21 15.73 -12.51
CA ILE A 224 4.22 15.50 -11.47
C ILE A 224 3.55 15.00 -10.18
N SER A 225 4.00 13.86 -9.68
CA SER A 225 3.64 13.40 -8.33
C SER A 225 4.61 12.35 -7.79
N GLN A 226 4.44 11.97 -6.53
CA GLN A 226 5.12 10.83 -5.93
C GLN A 226 4.37 9.53 -6.25
N CYS A 227 4.91 8.38 -5.83
CA CYS A 227 4.41 7.06 -6.22
C CYS A 227 2.91 6.86 -6.00
N GLU A 228 2.35 7.29 -4.87
CA GLU A 228 0.90 7.21 -4.61
C GLU A 228 0.07 8.03 -5.61
N GLY A 229 0.44 9.30 -5.86
CA GLY A 229 -0.32 10.15 -6.79
C GLY A 229 -0.18 9.70 -8.25
N LEU A 230 0.99 9.19 -8.66
CA LEU A 230 1.15 8.56 -9.97
C LEU A 230 0.32 7.28 -10.10
N CYS A 231 0.19 6.49 -9.03
CA CYS A 231 -0.69 5.32 -9.00
C CYS A 231 -2.17 5.69 -9.09
N ASN A 232 -2.61 6.73 -8.38
CA ASN A 232 -3.98 7.23 -8.44
C ASN A 232 -4.32 7.72 -9.86
N LEU A 233 -3.48 8.59 -10.44
CA LEU A 233 -3.70 9.07 -11.81
C LEU A 233 -3.60 7.93 -12.84
N GLY A 234 -2.57 7.08 -12.75
CA GLY A 234 -2.36 5.97 -13.66
C GLY A 234 -3.52 4.98 -13.64
N THR A 235 -4.00 4.61 -12.44
CA THR A 235 -5.18 3.75 -12.29
C THR A 235 -6.42 4.42 -12.88
N PHE A 236 -6.63 5.72 -12.59
CA PHE A 236 -7.79 6.46 -13.11
C PHE A 236 -7.79 6.53 -14.64
N ILE A 237 -6.64 6.85 -15.27
CA ILE A 237 -6.49 6.87 -16.73
C ILE A 237 -6.76 5.49 -17.34
N MET A 238 -6.11 4.46 -16.81
CA MET A 238 -6.24 3.09 -17.33
C MET A 238 -7.70 2.60 -17.24
N ARG A 239 -8.36 2.82 -16.11
CA ARG A 239 -9.77 2.44 -15.90
C ARG A 239 -10.74 3.25 -16.75
N ALA A 240 -10.49 4.53 -16.96
CA ALA A 240 -11.25 5.35 -17.89
C ALA A 240 -11.15 4.79 -19.32
N CYS A 241 -9.99 4.22 -19.70
CA CYS A 241 -9.79 3.58 -21.01
C CYS A 241 -10.28 2.12 -21.10
N GLY A 242 -10.92 1.58 -20.05
CA GLY A 242 -11.40 0.20 -20.03
C GLY A 242 -10.33 -0.86 -19.74
N ILE A 243 -9.19 -0.45 -19.16
CA ILE A 243 -8.11 -1.36 -18.79
C ILE A 243 -8.28 -1.73 -17.29
N PRO A 244 -8.42 -3.03 -16.95
CA PRO A 244 -8.63 -3.48 -15.57
C PRO A 244 -7.34 -3.35 -14.74
N VAL A 245 -7.27 -2.32 -13.90
CA VAL A 245 -6.08 -1.98 -13.10
C VAL A 245 -6.43 -1.80 -11.61
N THR A 246 -5.49 -2.13 -10.74
CA THR A 246 -5.50 -1.73 -9.32
C THR A 246 -4.09 -1.39 -8.82
N VAL A 247 -3.99 -0.93 -7.57
CA VAL A 247 -2.74 -0.54 -6.91
C VAL A 247 -2.25 -1.65 -6.00
N GLU A 248 -0.94 -1.83 -5.98
CA GLU A 248 -0.23 -2.67 -5.02
C GLU A 248 0.81 -1.85 -4.25
N GLN A 249 1.15 -2.29 -3.05
CA GLN A 249 2.06 -1.59 -2.17
C GLN A 249 2.92 -2.54 -1.32
N THR A 250 4.08 -2.02 -0.90
CA THR A 250 5.00 -2.66 0.06
C THR A 250 5.59 -1.64 1.01
N THR A 251 6.02 -2.10 2.18
CA THR A 251 7.05 -1.41 2.98
C THR A 251 8.39 -2.07 2.68
N TRP A 252 9.42 -1.28 2.35
CA TRP A 252 10.72 -1.85 2.02
C TRP A 252 11.44 -2.40 3.27
N THR A 253 12.15 -3.51 3.07
CA THR A 253 12.99 -4.14 4.10
C THR A 253 14.48 -3.87 3.90
N LYS A 254 14.86 -3.44 2.69
CA LYS A 254 16.24 -3.22 2.23
C LYS A 254 16.57 -1.76 1.88
N MET A 255 15.59 -0.87 2.08
CA MET A 255 15.67 0.58 1.95
C MET A 255 14.57 1.23 2.79
N ASP A 256 14.61 2.54 2.98
CA ASP A 256 13.56 3.27 3.70
C ASP A 256 12.31 3.50 2.84
N LEU A 257 11.21 3.80 3.54
CA LEU A 257 9.88 4.14 3.02
C LEU A 257 9.12 2.93 2.45
N GLY A 258 7.89 3.20 2.00
CA GLY A 258 7.10 2.27 1.20
C GLY A 258 7.23 2.56 -0.29
N HIS A 259 6.49 1.79 -1.08
CA HIS A 259 6.31 2.02 -2.50
C HIS A 259 4.97 1.49 -2.95
N SER A 260 4.37 2.17 -3.92
CA SER A 260 3.13 1.79 -4.57
C SER A 260 3.34 1.77 -6.08
N TRP A 261 2.70 0.81 -6.75
CA TRP A 261 2.71 0.64 -8.20
C TRP A 261 1.36 0.11 -8.68
N CYS A 262 1.16 0.02 -10.00
CA CYS A 262 -0.07 -0.49 -10.59
C CYS A 262 0.09 -1.94 -11.06
N VAL A 263 -1.01 -2.67 -11.11
CA VAL A 263 -1.08 -3.99 -11.75
C VAL A 263 -2.25 -4.06 -12.72
N VAL A 264 -2.04 -4.65 -13.89
CA VAL A 264 -3.09 -4.91 -14.89
C VAL A 264 -3.50 -6.37 -14.85
N LEU A 265 -4.81 -6.63 -14.87
CA LEU A 265 -5.37 -7.97 -14.98
C LEU A 265 -5.52 -8.36 -16.47
N ASP A 266 -4.89 -9.46 -16.87
CA ASP A 266 -5.10 -10.08 -18.18
C ASP A 266 -5.22 -11.60 -18.04
N ASN A 267 -6.32 -12.17 -18.55
CA ASN A 267 -6.59 -13.60 -18.55
C ASN A 267 -6.40 -14.27 -17.18
N GLY A 268 -6.86 -13.62 -16.10
CA GLY A 268 -6.79 -14.14 -14.74
C GLY A 268 -5.42 -13.98 -14.06
N LYS A 269 -4.45 -13.32 -14.71
CA LYS A 269 -3.12 -13.03 -14.15
C LYS A 269 -2.88 -11.53 -14.04
N PHE A 270 -2.25 -11.11 -12.95
CA PHE A 270 -1.82 -9.74 -12.75
C PHE A 270 -0.39 -9.51 -13.23
N TYR A 271 -0.15 -8.35 -13.85
CA TYR A 271 1.15 -7.93 -14.32
C TYR A 271 1.46 -6.53 -13.77
N SER A 272 2.55 -6.41 -13.00
CA SER A 272 2.93 -5.16 -12.31
C SER A 272 3.66 -4.20 -13.21
N PHE A 273 3.38 -2.90 -13.12
CA PHE A 273 4.04 -1.85 -13.89
C PHE A 273 4.11 -0.54 -13.08
N GLY A 274 5.08 0.31 -13.42
CA GLY A 274 5.17 1.67 -12.92
C GLY A 274 4.36 2.60 -13.85
N PRO A 275 3.31 3.29 -13.37
CA PRO A 275 2.50 4.16 -14.22
C PRO A 275 3.34 5.35 -14.73
N GLY A 276 3.52 5.43 -16.05
CA GLY A 276 4.42 6.38 -16.69
C GLY A 276 5.91 6.06 -16.53
N GLU A 277 6.25 4.84 -16.11
CA GLU A 277 7.62 4.41 -15.84
C GLU A 277 7.87 2.99 -16.41
N ASP A 278 8.11 2.00 -15.56
CA ASP A 278 8.48 0.65 -15.97
C ASP A 278 7.30 -0.13 -16.59
N GLN A 279 7.58 -0.95 -17.60
CA GLN A 279 6.58 -1.76 -18.27
C GLN A 279 6.30 -3.08 -17.53
N PRO A 280 5.15 -3.74 -17.78
CA PRO A 280 4.73 -4.97 -17.09
C PRO A 280 5.77 -6.09 -17.00
N ASP A 281 6.61 -6.25 -18.02
CA ASP A 281 7.60 -7.32 -18.12
C ASP A 281 8.92 -7.00 -17.39
N THR A 282 9.35 -5.74 -17.39
CA THR A 282 10.59 -5.31 -16.73
C THR A 282 10.39 -5.03 -15.25
N HIS A 283 9.25 -4.46 -14.88
CA HIS A 283 8.94 -4.05 -13.52
C HIS A 283 8.95 -5.25 -12.56
N ALA A 284 8.22 -6.33 -12.89
CA ALA A 284 8.15 -7.52 -12.05
C ALA A 284 9.52 -8.18 -11.81
N ARG A 285 10.37 -8.22 -12.85
CA ARG A 285 11.74 -8.75 -12.76
C ARG A 285 12.62 -7.91 -11.85
N SER A 286 12.46 -6.59 -11.87
CA SER A 286 13.24 -5.68 -11.01
C SER A 286 13.09 -6.00 -9.52
N PHE A 287 11.93 -6.51 -9.10
CA PHE A 287 11.65 -6.92 -7.71
C PHE A 287 12.28 -8.26 -7.31
N SER A 288 12.99 -8.94 -8.20
CA SER A 288 13.76 -10.15 -7.89
C SER A 288 15.24 -9.98 -8.19
N GLU A 289 15.56 -9.22 -9.24
CA GLU A 289 16.93 -8.97 -9.71
C GLU A 289 17.63 -7.83 -8.95
N VAL A 290 16.89 -6.79 -8.52
CA VAL A 290 17.46 -5.63 -7.83
C VAL A 290 17.29 -5.79 -6.32
N ARG A 291 18.37 -6.18 -5.62
CA ARG A 291 18.35 -6.56 -4.20
C ARG A 291 17.55 -5.63 -3.28
N HIS A 292 17.71 -4.32 -3.40
CA HIS A 292 17.06 -3.35 -2.51
C HIS A 292 15.58 -3.10 -2.83
N ARG A 293 15.11 -3.53 -4.02
CA ARG A 293 13.71 -3.45 -4.46
C ARG A 293 12.94 -4.77 -4.27
N ARG A 294 13.49 -5.74 -3.54
CA ARG A 294 12.84 -7.04 -3.30
C ARG A 294 11.88 -6.92 -2.11
N PRO A 295 10.56 -6.92 -2.31
CA PRO A 295 9.61 -6.76 -1.22
C PRO A 295 9.55 -8.05 -0.38
N ALA A 296 9.40 -7.90 0.94
CA ALA A 296 9.13 -9.05 1.82
C ALA A 296 7.66 -9.46 1.82
N LYS A 297 6.77 -8.47 1.58
CA LYS A 297 5.31 -8.59 1.54
C LYS A 297 4.77 -7.63 0.50
N VAL A 298 3.75 -8.05 -0.26
CA VAL A 298 3.03 -7.18 -1.19
C VAL A 298 1.54 -7.25 -0.89
N TYR A 299 0.89 -6.09 -0.84
CA TYR A 299 -0.54 -5.98 -0.60
C TYR A 299 -1.23 -5.31 -1.78
N ARG A 300 -2.32 -5.91 -2.27
CA ARG A 300 -3.14 -5.37 -3.34
C ARG A 300 -4.38 -4.69 -2.79
N SER A 301 -4.63 -3.48 -3.27
CA SER A 301 -5.84 -2.71 -2.96
C SER A 301 -7.05 -3.26 -3.70
N ARG A 302 -8.21 -3.20 -3.04
CA ARG A 302 -9.51 -3.57 -3.58
C ARG A 302 -10.54 -2.49 -3.33
N PHE A 303 -11.58 -2.50 -4.16
CA PHE A 303 -12.77 -1.71 -3.91
C PHE A 303 -13.79 -2.46 -3.03
N ASP A 304 -13.90 -3.78 -3.19
CA ASP A 304 -14.72 -4.62 -2.31
C ASP A 304 -13.94 -5.07 -1.07
N PRO A 305 -14.48 -4.87 0.14
CA PRO A 305 -13.86 -5.31 1.38
C PRO A 305 -13.96 -6.83 1.54
N ASP A 306 -12.90 -7.42 2.10
CA ASP A 306 -12.89 -8.81 2.54
C ASP A 306 -12.77 -8.83 4.06
N PHE A 307 -13.83 -9.27 4.70
CA PHE A 307 -13.89 -9.39 6.15
C PHE A 307 -13.34 -10.72 6.65
N SER A 308 -12.99 -11.66 5.76
CA SER A 308 -12.43 -12.96 6.16
C SER A 308 -11.04 -12.83 6.80
N ILE A 309 -10.33 -11.75 6.46
CA ILE A 309 -9.00 -11.43 7.01
C ILE A 309 -9.05 -10.65 8.32
N MET A 310 -10.23 -10.18 8.77
CA MET A 310 -10.36 -9.45 10.03
C MET A 310 -10.46 -10.42 11.21
N ASP A 311 -9.52 -10.32 12.16
CA ASP A 311 -9.59 -11.10 13.39
C ASP A 311 -10.74 -10.57 14.26
N ARG A 312 -11.64 -11.47 14.69
CA ARG A 312 -12.73 -11.16 15.63
C ARG A 312 -12.19 -10.79 17.01
N LYS A 313 -10.91 -11.07 17.29
CA LYS A 313 -10.18 -10.70 18.50
C LYS A 313 -9.09 -9.67 18.20
N ASP A 314 -9.45 -8.65 17.42
CA ASP A 314 -8.54 -7.54 17.14
C ASP A 314 -7.99 -6.93 18.43
N ASP A 315 -6.68 -6.66 18.44
CA ASP A 315 -5.99 -6.13 19.61
C ASP A 315 -6.08 -4.60 19.75
N GLY A 316 -6.80 -3.91 18.86
CA GLY A 316 -7.00 -2.46 18.86
C GLY A 316 -5.87 -1.64 18.25
N TYR A 317 -4.74 -2.27 17.87
CA TYR A 317 -3.61 -1.55 17.27
C TYR A 317 -3.95 -1.01 15.88
N VAL A 318 -3.79 0.29 15.68
CA VAL A 318 -4.12 0.92 14.39
C VAL A 318 -2.97 0.71 13.40
N THR A 319 -3.27 0.03 12.29
CA THR A 319 -2.34 -0.19 11.17
C THR A 319 -3.12 -0.42 9.88
N THR A 320 -2.53 -0.04 8.74
CA THR A 320 -3.11 -0.28 7.40
C THR A 320 -3.26 -1.77 7.09
N LEU A 321 -2.45 -2.64 7.72
CA LEU A 321 -2.50 -4.09 7.55
C LEU A 321 -3.85 -4.72 7.95
N LYS A 322 -4.66 -4.01 8.75
CA LYS A 322 -5.99 -4.45 9.18
C LYS A 322 -7.11 -3.95 8.26
N SER A 323 -6.77 -3.17 7.24
CA SER A 323 -7.77 -2.67 6.30
C SER A 323 -8.41 -3.85 5.55
N PRO A 324 -9.75 -3.95 5.51
CA PRO A 324 -10.42 -4.96 4.71
C PRO A 324 -10.29 -4.68 3.20
N LEU A 325 -9.72 -3.53 2.81
CA LEU A 325 -9.53 -3.12 1.42
C LEU A 325 -8.16 -3.52 0.87
N ILE A 326 -7.33 -4.22 1.64
CA ILE A 326 -6.08 -4.78 1.13
C ILE A 326 -6.02 -6.28 1.39
N TYR A 327 -5.27 -6.99 0.56
CA TYR A 327 -4.97 -8.40 0.80
C TYR A 327 -3.59 -8.77 0.29
N ASP A 328 -3.03 -9.83 0.87
CA ASP A 328 -1.69 -10.31 0.60
C ASP A 328 -1.61 -11.05 -0.74
N VAL A 329 -0.73 -10.57 -1.63
CA VAL A 329 -0.46 -11.14 -2.96
C VAL A 329 1.02 -11.47 -3.14
N THR A 330 1.77 -11.57 -2.04
CA THR A 330 3.22 -11.77 -2.07
C THR A 330 3.62 -13.00 -2.88
N ASN A 331 2.81 -14.06 -2.85
CA ASN A 331 3.02 -15.30 -3.58
C ASN A 331 2.74 -15.22 -5.09
N GLU A 332 2.18 -14.10 -5.59
CA GLU A 332 1.99 -13.87 -7.03
C GLU A 332 3.28 -13.35 -7.72
N TYR A 333 4.28 -12.97 -6.93
CA TYR A 333 5.59 -12.49 -7.40
C TYR A 333 6.59 -13.63 -7.63
N LEU A 334 7.69 -13.31 -8.34
CA LEU A 334 8.69 -14.30 -8.76
C LEU A 334 9.51 -14.89 -7.59
N ASP A 335 9.67 -14.14 -6.50
CA ASP A 335 10.42 -14.60 -5.34
C ASP A 335 9.62 -15.63 -4.53
N LYS A 336 10.27 -16.75 -4.17
CA LYS A 336 9.67 -17.78 -3.33
C LYS A 336 9.35 -17.25 -1.93
N THR A 337 8.13 -17.51 -1.47
CA THR A 337 7.71 -17.24 -0.11
C THR A 337 7.98 -18.42 0.83
N ALA A 338 8.09 -18.13 2.13
CA ALA A 338 8.24 -19.11 3.19
C ALA A 338 7.33 -18.76 4.38
N SER A 339 7.01 -19.76 5.19
CA SER A 339 6.35 -19.59 6.49
C SER A 339 7.41 -19.32 7.56
N ILE A 340 7.35 -18.15 8.20
CA ILE A 340 8.28 -17.79 9.28
C ILE A 340 7.71 -18.29 10.60
N LYS A 341 8.50 -19.08 11.34
CA LYS A 341 8.16 -19.63 12.65
C LYS A 341 9.20 -19.20 13.67
N VAL A 342 8.84 -18.31 14.58
CA VAL A 342 9.78 -17.73 15.55
C VAL A 342 9.28 -17.88 16.97
N SER A 343 10.16 -18.36 17.86
CA SER A 343 9.87 -18.45 19.29
C SER A 343 10.11 -17.11 19.98
N VAL A 344 9.14 -16.70 20.79
CA VAL A 344 9.22 -15.59 21.75
C VAL A 344 10.40 -15.83 22.69
N ASP A 345 11.28 -14.85 22.81
CA ASP A 345 12.48 -14.91 23.67
C ASP A 345 12.55 -13.76 24.68
N LYS A 346 11.58 -12.84 24.66
CA LYS A 346 11.47 -11.77 25.65
C LYS A 346 10.45 -12.09 26.72
N ASN A 347 10.91 -12.03 27.97
CA ASN A 347 10.10 -12.34 29.14
C ASN A 347 9.34 -11.08 29.60
N ASN A 348 8.30 -10.69 28.85
CA ASN A 348 7.52 -9.47 29.13
C ASN A 348 6.48 -9.70 30.24
N ARG A 349 6.94 -9.76 31.50
CA ARG A 349 6.13 -10.07 32.70
C ARG A 349 4.99 -9.09 33.02
N LYS A 350 4.90 -7.93 32.36
CA LYS A 350 4.15 -6.77 32.90
C LYS A 350 2.76 -6.47 32.31
N LYS A 351 2.37 -7.03 31.16
CA LYS A 351 1.05 -6.82 30.55
C LYS A 351 0.68 -8.03 29.72
N GLY A 352 -0.60 -8.35 29.65
CA GLY A 352 -1.17 -9.54 29.02
C GLY A 352 -0.66 -9.88 27.61
N LYS A 353 -1.25 -10.94 27.05
CA LYS A 353 -0.80 -11.57 25.81
C LYS A 353 -1.84 -11.35 24.71
N SER A 354 -1.44 -10.78 23.56
CA SER A 354 -2.27 -10.78 22.34
C SER A 354 -1.95 -11.99 21.45
N ASN A 355 -2.96 -12.67 20.91
CA ASN A 355 -2.72 -13.73 19.92
C ASN A 355 -2.35 -13.15 18.55
N GLN A 356 -2.80 -11.93 18.27
CA GLN A 356 -2.37 -11.16 17.11
C GLN A 356 -0.96 -10.63 17.34
N VAL A 357 -0.07 -10.88 16.38
CA VAL A 357 1.33 -10.46 16.41
C VAL A 357 1.72 -9.84 15.09
N TYR A 358 2.76 -9.01 15.11
CA TYR A 358 3.21 -8.26 13.95
C TYR A 358 4.66 -8.61 13.64
N LEU A 359 4.93 -8.97 12.38
CA LEU A 359 6.28 -9.07 11.87
C LEU A 359 6.70 -7.67 11.42
N CYS A 360 7.76 -7.13 12.03
CA CYS A 360 8.21 -5.78 11.79
C CYS A 360 9.59 -5.77 11.12
N THR A 361 9.79 -4.83 10.19
CA THR A 361 11.10 -4.51 9.60
C THR A 361 11.58 -3.17 10.11
N TYR A 362 12.90 -2.94 10.14
CA TYR A 362 13.42 -1.62 10.46
C TYR A 362 13.30 -0.72 9.23
N ASN A 363 12.49 0.34 9.31
CA ASN A 363 12.25 1.27 8.21
C ASN A 363 12.15 2.68 8.77
N HIS A 364 12.96 3.61 8.24
CA HIS A 364 12.99 5.01 8.63
C HIS A 364 13.03 5.22 10.15
N TYR A 365 14.07 4.67 10.80
CA TYR A 365 14.36 4.80 12.24
C TYR A 365 13.40 4.07 13.18
N GLU A 366 12.45 3.28 12.66
CA GLU A 366 11.44 2.60 13.46
C GLU A 366 11.25 1.14 13.04
N TRP A 367 10.74 0.31 13.95
CA TRP A 367 10.31 -1.05 13.62
C TRP A 367 8.85 -1.01 13.15
N CYS A 368 8.65 -1.08 11.84
CA CYS A 368 7.35 -0.94 11.20
C CYS A 368 6.74 -2.31 10.89
N PRO A 369 5.46 -2.56 11.24
CA PRO A 369 4.79 -3.81 10.94
C PRO A 369 4.58 -3.98 9.44
N ILE A 370 4.88 -5.17 8.91
CA ILE A 370 4.70 -5.51 7.49
C ILE A 370 3.80 -6.72 7.27
N ALA A 371 3.53 -7.51 8.31
CA ALA A 371 2.60 -8.64 8.27
C ALA A 371 1.92 -8.84 9.62
N ILE A 372 0.65 -9.24 9.57
CA ILE A 372 -0.08 -9.75 10.72
C ILE A 372 0.07 -11.26 10.74
N GLY A 373 0.38 -11.79 11.91
CA GLY A 373 0.50 -13.22 12.18
C GLY A 373 -0.26 -13.59 13.44
N HIS A 374 -0.19 -14.87 13.77
CA HIS A 374 -0.83 -15.40 14.97
C HIS A 374 0.21 -16.06 15.89
N ARG A 375 -0.04 -15.99 17.19
CA ARG A 375 0.75 -16.65 18.23
C ARG A 375 -0.01 -17.85 18.78
N LYS A 376 0.67 -19.00 18.83
CA LYS A 376 0.26 -20.19 19.56
C LYS A 376 1.33 -20.49 20.61
N ASP A 377 0.94 -20.41 21.88
CA ASP A 377 1.84 -20.54 23.04
C ASP A 377 3.01 -19.55 23.00
N THR A 378 4.22 -20.04 22.71
CA THR A 378 5.46 -19.26 22.59
C THR A 378 5.91 -19.08 21.15
N VAL A 379 5.18 -19.60 20.17
CA VAL A 379 5.58 -19.58 18.75
C VAL A 379 4.66 -18.64 17.97
N CYS A 380 5.28 -17.75 17.20
CA CYS A 380 4.62 -16.83 16.28
C CYS A 380 4.78 -17.32 14.84
N TYR A 381 3.70 -17.23 14.06
CA TYR A 381 3.60 -17.74 12.70
C TYR A 381 3.21 -16.62 11.73
N PHE A 382 3.95 -16.52 10.63
CA PHE A 382 3.68 -15.60 9.54
C PHE A 382 3.79 -16.33 8.20
N GLU A 383 2.76 -16.22 7.39
CA GLU A 383 2.68 -16.88 6.09
C GLU A 383 3.08 -15.94 4.95
N ASN A 384 3.42 -16.53 3.80
CA ASN A 384 3.70 -15.83 2.55
C ASN A 384 4.77 -14.72 2.68
N VAL A 385 5.88 -14.96 3.37
CA VAL A 385 6.94 -13.95 3.53
C VAL A 385 8.13 -14.29 2.64
N VAL A 386 8.63 -13.32 1.88
CA VAL A 386 9.91 -13.48 1.16
C VAL A 386 11.07 -13.31 2.15
N GLY A 387 11.94 -14.31 2.21
CA GLY A 387 13.12 -14.34 3.08
C GLY A 387 14.27 -13.43 2.62
N ASP A 388 15.46 -13.67 3.16
CA ASP A 388 16.63 -12.79 3.03
C ASP A 388 16.35 -11.38 3.60
N ASN A 389 15.84 -11.31 4.84
CA ASN A 389 15.42 -10.05 5.47
C ASN A 389 15.63 -10.08 6.99
N ILE A 390 15.72 -8.90 7.61
CA ILE A 390 15.82 -8.74 9.07
C ILE A 390 14.46 -8.31 9.63
N PHE A 391 14.00 -9.02 10.65
CA PHE A 391 12.73 -8.77 11.29
C PHE A 391 12.84 -8.75 12.82
N ILE A 392 11.82 -8.20 13.46
CA ILE A 392 11.50 -8.37 14.87
C ILE A 392 10.00 -8.65 14.99
N VAL A 393 9.58 -9.44 15.98
CA VAL A 393 8.15 -9.63 16.24
C VAL A 393 7.70 -8.76 17.40
N ALA A 394 6.52 -8.15 17.26
CA ALA A 394 5.85 -7.39 18.29
C ALA A 394 4.42 -7.89 18.57
N ASP A 395 3.91 -7.62 19.77
CA ASP A 395 2.48 -7.67 20.11
C ASP A 395 1.98 -6.29 20.58
N SER A 396 0.65 -6.09 20.61
CA SER A 396 0.04 -4.85 21.11
C SER A 396 -1.09 -5.17 22.10
N PRO A 397 -0.79 -5.62 23.32
CA PRO A 397 -1.81 -6.08 24.26
C PRO A 397 -2.74 -4.97 24.79
N ASP A 398 -2.34 -3.70 24.67
CA ASP A 398 -3.15 -2.54 25.05
C ASP A 398 -3.69 -1.75 23.86
N GLY A 399 -3.48 -2.25 22.64
CA GLY A 399 -3.89 -1.62 21.38
C GLY A 399 -3.18 -0.31 21.06
N SER A 400 -2.36 0.24 21.95
CA SER A 400 -1.79 1.59 21.76
C SER A 400 -0.39 1.56 21.15
N LYS A 401 0.43 0.57 21.50
CA LYS A 401 1.85 0.53 21.12
C LYS A 401 2.32 -0.89 20.86
N LEU A 402 3.19 -1.03 19.87
CA LEU A 402 3.94 -2.25 19.63
C LEU A 402 4.96 -2.47 20.76
N ARG A 403 4.97 -3.70 21.27
CA ARG A 403 5.94 -4.21 22.23
C ARG A 403 6.69 -5.36 21.58
N ASN A 404 8.01 -5.22 21.46
CA ASN A 404 8.84 -6.30 20.92
C ASN A 404 8.81 -7.53 21.84
N ILE A 405 8.57 -8.70 21.24
CA ILE A 405 8.53 -10.00 21.94
C ILE A 405 9.64 -10.96 21.47
N THR A 406 10.41 -10.57 20.46
CA THR A 406 11.64 -11.26 20.06
C THR A 406 12.84 -10.32 20.04
N THR A 407 14.04 -10.88 20.09
CA THR A 407 15.27 -10.26 19.57
C THR A 407 15.17 -10.11 18.04
N PRO A 408 15.77 -9.08 17.41
CA PRO A 408 15.86 -9.03 15.96
C PRO A 408 16.49 -10.30 15.39
N PHE A 409 16.06 -10.71 14.20
CA PHE A 409 16.54 -11.92 13.55
C PHE A 409 16.58 -11.78 12.05
N TYR A 410 17.57 -12.43 11.43
CA TYR A 410 17.62 -12.64 10.00
C TYR A 410 16.83 -13.89 9.63
N THR A 411 16.14 -13.82 8.50
CA THR A 411 15.52 -14.97 7.83
C THR A 411 16.20 -15.21 6.51
N ASP A 412 16.61 -16.45 6.22
CA ASP A 412 17.10 -16.81 4.89
C ASP A 412 15.93 -17.05 3.92
N LYS A 413 16.23 -17.42 2.67
CA LYS A 413 15.23 -17.64 1.62
C LYS A 413 14.29 -18.82 1.88
N ASP A 414 14.66 -19.75 2.75
CA ASP A 414 13.87 -20.92 3.11
C ASP A 414 13.11 -20.72 4.44
N GLY A 415 13.27 -19.55 5.06
CA GLY A 415 12.59 -19.18 6.30
C GLY A 415 13.36 -19.61 7.57
N ASN A 416 14.61 -20.07 7.45
CA ASN A 416 15.42 -20.38 8.62
C ASN A 416 15.86 -19.10 9.34
N ILE A 417 15.92 -19.16 10.67
CA ILE A 417 16.10 -18.00 11.52
C ILE A 417 17.48 -17.98 12.18
N ARG A 418 18.17 -16.84 12.07
CA ARG A 418 19.36 -16.51 12.88
C ARG A 418 19.10 -15.26 13.73
N LYS A 419 19.11 -15.40 15.06
CA LYS A 419 18.87 -14.29 15.99
C LYS A 419 20.13 -13.45 16.22
N PHE A 420 19.96 -12.13 16.29
CA PHE A 420 21.03 -11.18 16.61
C PHE A 420 21.16 -11.00 18.12
N ILE A 421 21.80 -11.97 18.78
CA ILE A 421 22.16 -11.92 20.20
C ILE A 421 23.65 -11.55 20.28
N PRO A 422 23.99 -10.32 20.72
CA PRO A 422 25.38 -9.87 20.79
C PRO A 422 26.21 -10.69 21.79
N LEU A 423 27.32 -11.26 21.32
CA LEU A 423 28.26 -11.99 22.17
C LEU A 423 29.30 -11.01 22.73
N LYS A 424 29.01 -10.39 23.88
CA LYS A 424 29.84 -9.31 24.48
C LYS A 424 31.29 -9.74 24.79
N GLU A 425 31.51 -11.02 25.07
CA GLU A 425 32.84 -11.60 25.33
C GLU A 425 33.65 -11.84 24.04
N HIS A 426 32.99 -11.92 22.88
CA HIS A 426 33.64 -12.14 21.59
C HIS A 426 33.58 -10.86 20.78
N LYS A 427 34.69 -10.15 20.72
CA LYS A 427 34.78 -8.85 20.04
C LYS A 427 35.46 -8.98 18.70
N GLN A 428 35.05 -8.16 17.75
CA GLN A 428 35.64 -8.06 16.42
C GLN A 428 36.00 -6.61 16.10
N THR A 429 37.03 -6.45 15.28
CA THR A 429 37.47 -5.15 14.78
C THR A 429 36.93 -4.92 13.38
N PHE A 430 36.39 -3.73 13.12
CA PHE A 430 35.92 -3.35 11.79
C PHE A 430 36.11 -1.86 11.53
N THR A 431 36.50 -1.52 10.30
CA THR A 431 36.64 -0.13 9.84
C THR A 431 35.50 0.23 8.90
N LEU A 432 34.72 1.24 9.30
CA LEU A 432 33.57 1.74 8.56
C LEU A 432 33.94 3.00 7.78
N ASN A 433 33.48 3.09 6.54
CA ASN A 433 33.57 4.31 5.74
C ASN A 433 32.52 5.32 6.20
N LYS A 434 32.96 6.54 6.52
CA LYS A 434 32.08 7.69 6.74
C LYS A 434 31.29 7.99 5.46
N ARG A 435 30.13 8.61 5.63
CA ARG A 435 29.29 9.04 4.51
C ARG A 435 30.01 10.11 3.70
N LYS A 436 30.35 9.79 2.45
CA LYS A 436 31.10 10.67 1.53
C LYS A 436 30.53 12.09 1.39
N LYS A 437 29.21 12.26 1.46
CA LYS A 437 28.53 13.56 1.32
C LYS A 437 28.40 14.35 2.64
N LYS A 438 28.74 13.73 3.77
CA LYS A 438 28.58 14.30 5.12
C LYS A 438 29.77 13.93 6.03
N PRO A 439 31.04 14.01 5.57
CA PRO A 439 32.19 13.49 6.32
C PRO A 439 32.39 14.18 7.68
N ASP A 440 32.03 15.47 7.77
CA ASP A 440 32.21 16.30 8.97
C ASP A 440 31.15 16.06 10.05
N GLN A 441 30.06 15.35 9.72
CA GLN A 441 29.05 14.97 10.70
C GLN A 441 29.62 13.91 11.64
N VAL A 442 29.20 13.95 12.90
CA VAL A 442 29.52 12.90 13.86
C VAL A 442 28.92 11.59 13.36
N HIS A 443 29.77 10.61 13.11
CA HIS A 443 29.33 9.26 12.77
C HIS A 443 29.41 8.40 14.01
N THR A 444 28.35 7.64 14.27
CA THR A 444 28.25 6.78 15.45
C THR A 444 27.78 5.41 15.02
N LEU A 445 28.54 4.39 15.40
CA LEU A 445 28.13 3.00 15.29
C LEU A 445 27.32 2.62 16.53
N TYR A 446 26.17 2.02 16.30
CA TYR A 446 25.33 1.43 17.34
C TYR A 446 25.24 -0.07 17.13
N PHE A 447 25.05 -0.80 18.23
CA PHE A 447 24.61 -2.19 18.20
C PHE A 447 23.26 -2.32 18.92
N TRP A 448 22.45 -3.29 18.52
CA TRP A 448 21.20 -3.60 19.20
C TRP A 448 21.46 -4.30 20.54
N ASP A 449 21.15 -3.62 21.65
CA ASP A 449 21.28 -4.15 23.00
C ASP A 449 19.98 -4.89 23.39
N THR A 450 20.05 -6.22 23.47
CA THR A 450 18.88 -7.09 23.71
C THR A 450 18.28 -6.92 25.11
N GLU A 451 19.06 -6.46 26.08
CA GLU A 451 18.59 -6.21 27.46
C GLU A 451 17.84 -4.88 27.54
N LYS A 452 18.29 -3.86 26.78
CA LYS A 452 17.70 -2.51 26.79
C LYS A 452 16.65 -2.29 25.70
N ASP A 453 16.50 -3.23 24.79
CA ASP A 453 15.59 -3.17 23.63
C ASP A 453 15.79 -1.92 22.75
N ARG A 454 17.05 -1.53 22.55
CA ARG A 454 17.41 -0.33 21.77
C ARG A 454 18.84 -0.40 21.21
N PHE A 455 19.10 0.44 20.21
CA PHE A 455 20.44 0.71 19.73
C PHE A 455 21.28 1.44 20.81
N THR A 456 22.44 0.89 21.15
CA THR A 456 23.42 1.46 22.10
C THR A 456 24.71 1.80 21.35
N PRO A 457 25.29 3.00 21.55
CA PRO A 457 26.48 3.44 20.82
C PRO A 457 27.72 2.64 21.23
N LEU A 458 28.66 2.54 20.29
CA LEU A 458 30.02 2.07 20.49
C LEU A 458 31.00 3.22 20.30
N GLU A 459 32.07 3.21 21.10
CA GLU A 459 33.19 4.14 20.93
C GLU A 459 34.14 3.62 19.84
N TYR A 460 34.61 4.51 18.97
CA TYR A 460 35.65 4.20 18.00
C TYR A 460 37.02 4.28 18.68
N VAL A 461 37.97 3.47 18.23
CA VAL A 461 39.37 3.53 18.69
C VAL A 461 40.24 4.43 17.83
N SER A 462 39.86 4.63 16.57
CA SER A 462 40.48 5.60 15.69
C SER A 462 39.49 6.15 14.68
N SER A 463 39.71 7.38 14.24
CA SER A 463 38.92 8.05 13.22
C SER A 463 39.85 8.82 12.29
N THR A 464 39.64 8.68 10.99
CA THR A 464 40.24 9.53 9.95
C THR A 464 39.16 10.42 9.34
N ASP A 465 39.50 11.22 8.32
CA ASP A 465 38.52 12.02 7.58
C ASP A 465 37.49 11.16 6.83
N THR A 466 37.86 9.92 6.50
CA THR A 466 37.04 9.04 5.65
C THR A 466 36.56 7.78 6.36
N THR A 467 37.13 7.41 7.49
CA THR A 467 36.82 6.13 8.16
C THR A 467 36.78 6.24 9.68
N GLN A 468 36.12 5.28 10.33
CA GLN A 468 36.18 5.05 11.77
C GLN A 468 36.42 3.56 12.04
N THR A 469 37.35 3.25 12.95
CA THR A 469 37.66 1.87 13.36
C THR A 469 37.13 1.63 14.76
N TYR A 470 36.48 0.47 14.93
CA TYR A 470 35.91 0.01 16.19
C TYR A 470 36.49 -1.38 16.48
N ASP A 471 36.97 -1.63 17.70
CA ASP A 471 37.53 -2.93 18.13
C ASP A 471 36.69 -3.64 19.20
N GLN A 472 35.65 -2.97 19.71
CA GLN A 472 34.72 -3.49 20.71
C GLN A 472 33.37 -3.93 20.11
N ILE A 473 33.28 -4.23 18.80
CA ILE A 473 32.02 -4.67 18.19
C ILE A 473 31.72 -6.08 18.68
N PRO A 474 30.57 -6.35 19.34
CA PRO A 474 30.22 -7.72 19.72
C PRO A 474 29.98 -8.60 18.48
N ALA A 475 30.44 -9.85 18.51
CA ALA A 475 30.09 -10.83 17.50
C ALA A 475 28.57 -11.08 17.47
N ASN A 476 28.03 -11.43 16.31
CA ASN A 476 26.59 -11.65 16.08
C ASN A 476 25.68 -10.44 16.42
N ALA A 477 26.23 -9.22 16.43
CA ALA A 477 25.46 -8.00 16.65
C ALA A 477 24.68 -7.56 15.39
N LEU A 478 23.49 -7.01 15.60
CA LEU A 478 22.82 -6.15 14.64
C LEU A 478 23.35 -4.72 14.83
N LEU A 479 23.83 -4.11 13.76
CA LEU A 479 24.55 -2.84 13.76
C LEU A 479 23.79 -1.76 13.00
N TRP A 480 24.06 -0.51 13.36
CA TRP A 480 23.49 0.65 12.71
C TRP A 480 24.49 1.81 12.74
N PHE A 481 24.92 2.29 11.57
CA PHE A 481 25.93 3.34 11.44
C PHE A 481 25.29 4.60 10.87
N THR A 482 25.25 5.65 11.68
CA THR A 482 24.39 6.81 11.42
C THR A 482 25.07 8.12 11.76
N ILE A 483 24.53 9.20 11.18
CA ILE A 483 24.75 10.59 11.57
C ILE A 483 23.51 11.15 12.30
N PRO A 484 23.61 12.29 13.04
CA PRO A 484 22.49 12.89 13.76
C PRO A 484 21.33 13.33 12.87
N GLU A 485 21.63 13.78 11.65
CA GLU A 485 20.63 14.19 10.67
C GLU A 485 19.78 12.99 10.22
N ARG A 486 18.46 13.06 10.40
CA ARG A 486 17.55 12.03 9.90
C ARG A 486 17.42 12.12 8.38
N ILE A 487 18.17 11.27 7.68
CA ILE A 487 18.12 11.10 6.23
C ILE A 487 17.65 9.69 5.86
N VAL A 488 17.23 9.51 4.61
CA VAL A 488 16.88 8.18 4.07
C VAL A 488 18.13 7.30 3.94
N ASN A 489 17.91 5.99 4.06
CA ASN A 489 18.90 4.93 3.90
C ASN A 489 20.06 5.01 4.90
N GLN A 490 19.74 5.32 6.17
CA GLN A 490 20.59 4.98 7.32
C GLN A 490 20.18 3.59 7.83
N ARG A 491 20.69 2.56 7.15
CA ARG A 491 20.19 1.18 7.22
C ARG A 491 20.92 0.34 8.26
N ILE A 492 20.22 -0.67 8.77
CA ILE A 492 20.78 -1.64 9.71
C ILE A 492 21.62 -2.65 8.92
N PHE A 493 22.60 -3.27 9.58
CA PHE A 493 23.45 -4.25 8.93
C PHE A 493 24.05 -5.23 9.93
N PHE A 494 24.68 -6.27 9.43
CA PHE A 494 25.57 -7.11 10.22
C PHE A 494 26.86 -7.39 9.46
N ILE A 495 27.89 -7.81 10.19
CA ILE A 495 29.18 -8.22 9.63
C ILE A 495 29.18 -9.75 9.50
N GLU A 496 29.55 -10.25 8.34
CA GLU A 496 29.69 -11.67 8.04
C GLU A 496 30.85 -11.85 7.06
N ASN A 497 31.82 -12.71 7.41
CA ASN A 497 33.04 -12.96 6.63
C ASN A 497 33.73 -11.65 6.20
N ASP A 498 33.99 -10.76 7.17
CA ASP A 498 34.59 -9.43 6.96
C ASP A 498 33.85 -8.52 5.96
N SER A 499 32.58 -8.81 5.70
CA SER A 499 31.74 -8.04 4.77
C SER A 499 30.47 -7.51 5.45
N ILE A 500 30.04 -6.32 5.04
CA ILE A 500 28.79 -5.70 5.51
C ILE A 500 27.61 -6.23 4.69
N LYS A 501 26.57 -6.70 5.38
CA LYS A 501 25.26 -7.01 4.78
C LYS A 501 24.22 -5.97 5.22
N ASN A 502 23.89 -5.03 4.34
CA ASN A 502 22.93 -3.96 4.60
C ASN A 502 21.47 -4.40 4.39
N TYR A 503 20.58 -3.95 5.28
CA TYR A 503 19.13 -4.15 5.25
C TYR A 503 18.44 -2.85 5.61
#